data_AF-A0A134A0W5-F1
#
_entry.id   AF-A0A134A0W5-F1
#
_cell.length_a   1.000
_cell.length_b   1.000
_cell.length_c   1.000
_cell.angle_alpha   90.00
_cell.angle_beta   90.00
_cell.angle_gamma   90.00
#
_symmetry.space_group_name_H-M   'P 1'
#
loop_
_entity.id
_entity.type
_entity.pdbx_description
1 polymer ?
#
loop_
_entity_poly.entity_id
_entity_poly.type
_entity_poly.pdbx_seq_one_letter_code
_entity_poly.pdbx_strand_id
1 'polypeptide(L)'
;MEGELIKLNNESGLVRRAIISPIDGYIVKINTLKGQYADSLTPVIVLAKEQDVKIVSDPVRESQLQYVNVGNTASISVINNNNSYEAILYKINDTGIENLKTLEFLTSDFKNLSLNQEVNIRLIHQKKENIITVPVTSKCCS
;
A
#
# COMPACT_ATOMS: atom_id res chain seq x y z
N MET A 1 -0.90 -24.28 -27.58
CA MET A 1 0.51 -24.16 -27.16
C MET A 1 0.82 -25.07 -25.96
N GLU A 2 0.20 -26.26 -25.88
CA GLU A 2 0.44 -27.23 -24.79
C GLU A 2 1.20 -28.49 -25.26
N GLY A 3 1.21 -28.74 -26.57
CA GLY A 3 1.75 -29.98 -27.16
C GLY A 3 3.27 -30.02 -27.35
N GLU A 4 4.00 -28.92 -27.15
CA GLU A 4 5.44 -28.85 -27.42
C GLU A 4 6.30 -29.17 -26.18
N LEU A 5 5.68 -29.26 -25.00
CA LEU A 5 6.39 -29.39 -23.72
C LEU A 5 6.75 -30.83 -23.33
N ILE A 6 6.27 -31.84 -24.07
CA ILE A 6 6.35 -33.26 -23.68
C ILE A 6 7.39 -34.06 -24.51
N LYS A 7 7.99 -33.50 -25.56
CA LYS A 7 8.91 -34.24 -26.47
C LYS A 7 10.40 -33.95 -26.28
N LEU A 8 10.88 -33.87 -25.03
CA LEU A 8 12.32 -33.84 -24.73
C LEU A 8 12.59 -34.73 -23.52
N ASN A 9 12.40 -36.04 -23.69
CA ASN A 9 12.86 -37.00 -22.72
C ASN A 9 13.44 -38.18 -23.49
N ASN A 10 14.76 -38.23 -23.53
CA ASN A 10 15.59 -39.43 -23.49
C ASN A 10 17.02 -39.01 -23.86
N GLU A 11 17.82 -38.73 -22.82
CA GLU A 11 19.29 -38.89 -22.71
C GLU A 11 19.87 -37.76 -21.83
N SER A 12 20.57 -38.17 -20.76
CA SER A 12 21.03 -37.41 -19.58
C SER A 12 19.97 -37.13 -18.50
N GLY A 13 20.31 -37.40 -17.22
CA GLY A 13 19.45 -37.35 -16.04
C GLY A 13 18.99 -35.93 -15.63
N LEU A 14 18.48 -35.17 -16.58
CA LEU A 14 17.98 -33.82 -16.39
C LEU A 14 16.57 -33.87 -15.81
N VAL A 15 16.36 -33.13 -14.72
CA VAL A 15 15.06 -33.01 -14.06
C VAL A 15 14.45 -31.67 -14.39
N ARG A 16 13.24 -31.70 -14.95
CA ARG A 16 12.44 -30.50 -15.20
C ARG A 16 11.51 -30.24 -14.02
N ARG A 17 11.44 -28.99 -13.58
CA ARG A 17 10.55 -28.54 -12.50
C ARG A 17 9.74 -27.33 -12.95
N ALA A 18 8.49 -27.27 -12.52
CA ALA A 18 7.67 -26.07 -12.59
C ALA A 18 7.71 -25.37 -11.23
N ILE A 19 7.99 -24.08 -11.21
CA ILE A 19 7.91 -23.24 -10.03
C ILE A 19 6.60 -22.45 -10.16
N ILE A 20 5.72 -22.61 -9.18
CA ILE A 20 4.44 -21.91 -9.11
C ILE A 20 4.45 -20.94 -7.93
N SER A 21 3.64 -19.88 -8.02
CA SER A 21 3.52 -18.95 -6.90
C SER A 21 3.00 -19.67 -5.66
N PRO A 22 3.62 -19.51 -4.49
CA PRO A 22 3.12 -20.11 -3.24
C PRO A 22 2.01 -19.29 -2.58
N ILE A 23 1.79 -18.05 -3.03
CA ILE A 23 0.84 -17.09 -2.45
C ILE A 23 0.17 -16.25 -3.53
N ASP A 24 -1.00 -15.70 -3.21
CA ASP A 24 -1.59 -14.60 -3.97
C ASP A 24 -0.87 -13.29 -3.62
N GLY A 25 -0.63 -12.46 -4.64
CA GLY A 25 0.12 -11.23 -4.46
C GLY A 25 0.60 -10.59 -5.76
N TYR A 26 1.46 -9.59 -5.61
CA TYR A 26 2.03 -8.81 -6.70
C TYR A 26 3.45 -9.27 -7.00
N ILE A 27 3.77 -9.37 -8.30
CA ILE A 27 5.16 -9.55 -8.74
C ILE A 27 5.88 -8.22 -8.59
N VAL A 28 6.85 -8.16 -7.67
CA VAL A 28 7.70 -6.99 -7.46
C VAL A 28 8.88 -7.01 -8.42
N LYS A 29 9.47 -8.20 -8.62
CA LYS A 29 10.65 -8.37 -9.45
C LYS A 29 10.74 -9.77 -10.06
N ILE A 30 11.17 -9.84 -11.31
CA ILE A 30 11.59 -11.06 -11.99
C ILE A 30 13.08 -10.94 -12.25
N ASN A 31 13.89 -11.86 -11.72
CA ASN A 31 15.35 -11.84 -11.86
C ASN A 31 15.87 -12.80 -12.93
N THR A 32 15.06 -13.75 -13.39
CA THR A 32 15.48 -14.75 -14.38
C THR A 32 14.58 -14.70 -15.59
N LEU A 33 15.18 -14.53 -16.77
CA LEU A 33 14.51 -14.53 -18.06
C LEU A 33 14.81 -15.82 -18.84
N LYS A 34 14.04 -16.06 -19.90
CA LYS A 34 14.23 -17.22 -20.78
C LYS A 34 15.68 -17.27 -21.31
N GLY A 35 16.32 -18.43 -21.20
CA GLY A 35 17.69 -18.65 -21.64
C GLY A 35 18.76 -18.27 -20.63
N GLN A 36 18.38 -17.76 -19.45
CA GLN A 36 19.31 -17.49 -18.36
C GLN A 36 19.38 -18.65 -17.36
N TYR A 37 20.45 -18.62 -16.56
CA TYR A 37 20.65 -19.51 -15.41
C TYR A 37 20.13 -18.83 -14.14
N ALA A 38 19.54 -19.61 -13.25
CA ALA A 38 19.23 -19.20 -11.89
C ALA A 38 20.15 -19.96 -10.92
N ASP A 39 20.67 -19.25 -9.92
CA ASP A 39 21.47 -19.82 -8.84
C ASP A 39 20.67 -19.84 -7.52
N SER A 40 21.17 -20.54 -6.52
CA SER A 40 20.46 -20.72 -5.24
C SER A 40 20.43 -19.48 -4.34
N LEU A 41 21.28 -18.48 -4.60
CA LEU A 41 21.40 -17.27 -3.80
C LEU A 41 20.49 -16.16 -4.33
N THR A 42 20.17 -16.19 -5.62
CA THR A 42 19.31 -15.19 -6.26
C THR A 42 17.89 -15.71 -6.43
N PRO A 43 16.87 -15.06 -5.84
CA PRO A 43 15.49 -15.48 -6.02
C PRO A 43 15.06 -15.29 -7.48
N VAL A 44 14.38 -16.28 -8.07
CA VAL A 44 13.86 -16.19 -9.45
C VAL A 44 12.80 -15.08 -9.57
N ILE A 45 11.90 -15.00 -8.58
CA ILE A 45 10.79 -14.05 -8.50
C ILE A 45 10.69 -13.52 -7.06
N VAL A 46 10.42 -12.24 -6.91
CA VAL A 46 10.09 -11.59 -5.63
C VAL A 46 8.61 -11.19 -5.66
N LEU A 47 7.87 -11.63 -4.64
CA LEU A 47 6.44 -11.39 -4.48
C LEU A 47 6.17 -10.52 -3.25
N ALA A 48 5.18 -9.65 -3.35
CA ALA A 48 4.58 -8.97 -2.20
C ALA A 48 3.15 -9.51 -2.00
N LYS A 49 2.77 -9.77 -0.74
CA LYS A 49 1.40 -10.21 -0.44
C LYS A 49 0.40 -9.10 -0.75
N GLU A 50 -0.79 -9.49 -1.21
CA GLU A 50 -1.88 -8.52 -1.47
C GLU A 50 -2.35 -7.78 -0.19
N GLN A 51 -2.14 -8.38 0.99
CA GLN A 51 -2.60 -7.87 2.29
C GLN A 51 -1.54 -7.05 3.03
N ASP A 52 -0.28 -7.06 2.57
CA ASP A 52 0.84 -6.36 3.22
C ASP A 52 1.07 -4.98 2.55
N VAL A 53 0.02 -4.37 2.01
CA VAL A 53 0.09 -3.06 1.37
C VAL A 53 -0.10 -1.98 2.44
N LYS A 54 0.66 -0.89 2.32
CA LYS A 54 0.46 0.31 3.14
C LYS A 54 0.15 1.49 2.24
N ILE A 55 -0.66 2.40 2.75
CA ILE A 55 -0.93 3.67 2.07
C ILE A 55 0.02 4.70 2.67
N VAL A 56 0.81 5.36 1.82
CA VAL A 56 1.75 6.39 2.24
C VAL A 56 1.30 7.71 1.64
N SER A 57 1.18 8.74 2.48
CA SER A 57 0.88 10.07 1.99
C SER A 57 2.08 10.70 1.30
N ASP A 58 1.81 11.67 0.43
CA ASP A 58 2.80 12.67 0.07
C ASP A 58 3.32 13.39 1.33
N PRO A 59 4.52 14.00 1.27
CA PRO A 59 5.04 14.80 2.36
C PRO A 59 4.07 15.91 2.77
N VAL A 60 3.75 15.96 4.05
CA VAL A 60 2.89 16.95 4.68
C VAL A 60 3.69 17.82 5.64
N ARG A 61 3.29 19.10 5.78
CA ARG A 61 3.98 20.02 6.68
C ARG A 61 3.66 19.70 8.13
N GLU A 62 4.67 19.72 8.98
CA GLU A 62 4.52 19.43 10.41
C GLU A 62 3.50 20.36 11.11
N SER A 63 3.40 21.61 10.67
CA SER A 63 2.40 22.57 11.18
C SER A 63 0.95 22.15 10.94
N GLN A 64 0.69 21.31 9.94
CA GLN A 64 -0.65 20.77 9.64
C GLN A 64 -0.99 19.55 10.51
N LEU A 65 -0.02 19.02 11.24
CA LEU A 65 -0.16 17.79 12.04
C LEU A 65 -0.46 18.04 13.52
N GLN A 66 -0.76 19.28 13.93
CA GLN A 66 -0.96 19.67 15.34
C GLN A 66 -1.97 18.78 16.09
N TYR A 67 -3.00 18.28 15.41
CA TYR A 67 -4.03 17.41 15.99
C TYR A 67 -4.02 15.99 15.42
N VAL A 68 -3.03 15.66 14.61
CA VAL A 68 -2.89 14.36 13.95
C VAL A 68 -2.05 13.45 14.84
N ASN A 69 -2.63 12.33 15.26
CA ASN A 69 -1.97 11.36 16.12
C ASN A 69 -2.11 9.95 15.55
N VAL A 70 -1.11 9.10 15.83
CA VAL A 70 -1.21 7.66 15.56
C VAL A 70 -2.50 7.11 16.20
N GLY A 71 -3.22 6.28 15.46
CA GLY A 71 -4.55 5.78 15.81
C GLY A 71 -5.70 6.64 15.29
N ASN A 72 -5.46 7.82 14.71
CA ASN A 72 -6.52 8.58 14.04
C ASN A 72 -7.04 7.85 12.80
N THR A 73 -8.35 7.95 12.62
CA THR A 73 -9.04 7.39 11.46
C THR A 73 -8.92 8.33 10.27
N ALA A 74 -8.70 7.75 9.09
CA ALA A 74 -8.72 8.43 7.82
C ALA A 74 -9.70 7.73 6.87
N SER A 75 -10.39 8.52 6.06
CA SER A 75 -11.13 8.05 4.90
C SER A 75 -10.20 8.11 3.69
N ILE A 76 -10.02 6.96 3.06
CA ILE A 76 -9.24 6.78 1.83
C ILE A 76 -10.23 6.68 0.68
N SER A 77 -10.07 7.46 -0.38
CA SER A 77 -10.92 7.35 -1.57
C SER A 77 -10.08 7.19 -2.81
N VAL A 78 -10.42 6.21 -3.64
CA VAL A 78 -9.70 5.95 -4.89
C VAL A 78 -10.02 7.05 -5.91
N ILE A 79 -8.99 7.57 -6.57
CA ILE A 79 -9.17 8.55 -7.65
C ILE A 79 -9.89 7.85 -8.82
N ASN A 80 -10.92 8.49 -9.37
CA ASN A 80 -11.75 7.97 -10.47
C ASN A 80 -12.69 6.80 -10.10
N ASN A 81 -12.96 6.59 -8.81
CA ASN A 81 -13.97 5.65 -8.34
C ASN A 81 -14.71 6.26 -7.13
N ASN A 82 -15.94 5.81 -6.87
CA ASN A 82 -16.74 6.19 -5.70
C ASN A 82 -16.45 5.34 -4.46
N ASN A 83 -15.48 4.42 -4.54
CA ASN A 83 -15.12 3.59 -3.41
C ASN A 83 -14.31 4.39 -2.37
N SER A 84 -14.71 4.24 -1.10
CA SER A 84 -13.96 4.76 0.04
C SER A 84 -13.81 3.69 1.12
N TYR A 85 -12.67 3.73 1.80
CA TYR A 85 -12.30 2.79 2.85
C TYR A 85 -11.86 3.55 4.09
N GLU A 86 -12.06 2.92 5.23
CA GLU A 86 -11.48 3.38 6.47
C GLU A 86 -10.05 2.86 6.61
N ALA A 87 -9.15 3.71 7.07
CA ALA A 87 -7.79 3.36 7.41
C ALA A 87 -7.38 4.03 8.72
N ILE A 88 -6.43 3.40 9.42
CA ILE A 88 -5.88 3.91 10.66
C ILE A 88 -4.49 4.44 10.38
N LEU A 89 -4.20 5.66 10.85
CA LEU A 89 -2.86 6.22 10.86
C LEU A 89 -1.99 5.37 11.80
N TYR A 90 -1.09 4.58 11.23
CA TYR A 90 -0.23 3.66 11.95
C TYR A 90 1.11 4.31 12.33
N LYS A 91 1.64 5.18 11.48
CA LYS A 91 2.95 5.80 11.70
C LYS A 91 3.09 7.17 11.06
N ILE A 92 3.84 8.04 11.72
CA ILE A 92 4.31 9.33 11.18
C ILE A 92 5.82 9.20 11.05
N ASN A 93 6.34 9.33 9.83
CA ASN A 93 7.77 9.21 9.56
C ASN A 93 8.39 10.58 9.29
N ASP A 94 9.66 10.71 9.66
CA ASP A 94 10.50 11.79 9.20
C ASP A 94 10.90 11.56 7.74
N THR A 95 10.93 12.63 6.95
CA THR A 95 11.41 12.59 5.56
C THR A 95 12.90 12.86 5.44
N GLY A 96 13.55 13.34 6.51
CA GLY A 96 14.90 13.89 6.47
C GLY A 96 14.97 15.33 5.97
N ILE A 97 13.83 15.90 5.55
CA ILE A 97 13.68 17.32 5.20
C ILE A 97 13.00 18.02 6.37
N GLU A 98 13.55 19.17 6.76
CA GLU A 98 13.03 19.96 7.88
C GLU A 98 11.55 20.29 7.67
N ASN A 99 10.75 20.13 8.72
CA ASN A 99 9.31 20.43 8.76
C ASN A 99 8.43 19.62 7.80
N LEU A 100 8.93 18.53 7.19
CA LEU A 100 8.16 17.62 6.35
C LEU A 100 8.11 16.20 6.92
N LYS A 101 6.91 15.64 6.98
CA LYS A 101 6.64 14.28 7.46
C LYS A 101 5.85 13.49 6.42
N THR A 102 5.91 12.18 6.47
CA THR A 102 5.00 11.29 5.70
C THR A 102 4.15 10.47 6.65
N LEU A 103 2.92 10.19 6.25
CA LEU A 103 1.95 9.47 7.04
C LEU A 103 1.72 8.08 6.43
N GLU A 104 1.78 7.03 7.26
CA GLU A 104 1.50 5.66 6.85
C GLU A 104 0.20 5.17 7.45
N PHE A 105 -0.68 4.65 6.61
CA PHE A 105 -1.99 4.15 6.98
C PHE A 105 -2.12 2.66 6.66
N LEU A 106 -2.85 1.96 7.52
CA LEU A 106 -3.24 0.57 7.34
C LEU A 106 -4.76 0.50 7.22
N THR A 107 -5.26 -0.30 6.29
CA THR A 107 -6.69 -0.61 6.16
C THR A 107 -6.90 -2.11 6.35
N SER A 108 -8.11 -2.53 6.70
CA SER A 108 -8.48 -3.95 6.72
C SER A 108 -9.05 -4.42 5.37
N ASP A 109 -9.35 -3.50 4.44
CA ASP A 109 -9.97 -3.80 3.16
C ASP A 109 -9.04 -3.46 1.99
N PHE A 110 -8.10 -4.38 1.71
CA PHE A 110 -7.15 -4.25 0.60
C PHE A 110 -7.69 -4.75 -0.74
N LYS A 111 -8.83 -5.45 -0.76
CA LYS A 111 -9.30 -6.19 -1.95
C LYS A 111 -9.56 -5.29 -3.16
N ASN A 112 -9.78 -4.01 -2.92
CA ASN A 112 -10.13 -3.04 -3.94
C ASN A 112 -9.08 -1.91 -4.07
N LEU A 113 -7.89 -2.11 -3.49
CA LEU A 113 -6.73 -1.24 -3.62
C LEU A 113 -5.62 -1.99 -4.33
N SER A 114 -5.12 -1.43 -5.42
CA SER A 114 -3.99 -1.98 -6.17
C SER A 114 -2.67 -1.35 -5.75
N LEU A 115 -1.58 -2.09 -5.89
CA LEU A 115 -0.24 -1.56 -5.68
C LEU A 115 0.01 -0.34 -6.61
N ASN A 116 0.61 0.72 -6.06
CA ASN A 116 0.88 1.99 -6.75
C ASN A 116 -0.37 2.75 -7.24
N GLN A 117 -1.54 2.44 -6.69
CA GLN A 117 -2.76 3.21 -6.97
C GLN A 117 -2.76 4.53 -6.21
N GLU A 118 -3.03 5.63 -6.91
CA GLU A 118 -3.22 6.94 -6.29
C GLU A 118 -4.59 7.03 -5.59
N VAL A 119 -4.58 7.59 -4.39
CA VAL A 119 -5.76 7.73 -3.52
C VAL A 119 -5.76 9.10 -2.86
N ASN A 120 -6.95 9.63 -2.58
CA ASN A 120 -7.09 10.79 -1.70
C ASN A 120 -7.20 10.32 -0.24
N ILE A 121 -6.55 11.05 0.66
CA ILE A 121 -6.55 10.78 2.09
C ILE A 121 -7.24 11.94 2.81
N ARG A 122 -8.33 11.65 3.52
CA ARG A 122 -9.03 12.62 4.36
C ARG A 122 -8.93 12.18 5.82
N LEU A 123 -8.09 12.87 6.58
CA LEU A 123 -7.90 12.59 8.00
C LEU A 123 -8.91 13.37 8.84
N ILE A 124 -9.64 12.66 9.70
CA ILE A 124 -10.64 13.26 10.59
C ILE A 124 -10.06 13.22 12.00
N HIS A 125 -9.89 14.39 12.60
CA HIS A 125 -9.43 14.51 13.99
C HIS A 125 -10.53 15.12 14.85
N GLN A 126 -10.60 14.68 16.11
CA GLN A 126 -11.42 15.31 17.13
C GLN A 126 -10.50 16.05 18.10
N LYS A 127 -10.84 17.30 18.45
CA LYS A 127 -10.21 17.95 19.59
C LYS A 127 -10.58 17.17 20.85
N LYS A 128 -9.58 16.85 21.68
CA LYS A 128 -9.80 16.20 22.99
C LYS A 128 -10.51 17.13 23.99
N GLU A 129 -10.45 18.43 23.77
CA GLU A 129 -11.07 19.42 24.65
C GLU A 129 -12.56 19.54 24.37
N ASN A 130 -13.36 19.53 25.42
CA ASN A 130 -14.78 19.87 25.33
C ASN A 130 -14.91 21.36 25.04
N ILE A 131 -15.28 21.71 23.81
CA ILE A 131 -15.49 23.08 23.38
C ILE A 131 -16.97 23.33 23.13
N ILE A 132 -17.50 24.44 23.65
CA ILE A 132 -18.81 24.94 23.23
C ILE A 132 -18.64 25.52 21.83
N THR A 133 -19.16 24.82 20.83
CA THR A 133 -19.14 25.29 19.44
C THR A 133 -20.42 26.02 19.13
N VAL A 134 -20.30 27.27 18.69
CA VAL A 134 -21.42 28.02 18.10
C VAL A 134 -21.31 27.89 16.57
N PRO A 135 -22.40 27.64 15.83
CA PRO A 135 -22.37 27.62 14.38
C PRO A 135 -21.82 28.93 13.81
N VAL A 136 -20.91 28.88 12.84
CA VAL A 136 -20.36 30.08 12.17
C VAL A 136 -21.42 30.99 11.54
N THR A 137 -22.64 30.50 11.34
CA THR A 137 -23.77 31.26 10.79
C THR A 137 -24.60 32.02 11.83
N SER A 138 -24.33 31.86 13.13
CA SER A 138 -25.07 32.60 14.16
C SER A 138 -24.68 34.08 14.12
N LYS A 139 -25.63 34.95 13.78
CA LYS A 139 -25.47 36.40 13.96
C LYS A 139 -25.64 36.73 15.45
N CYS A 140 -24.73 37.52 16.01
CA CYS A 140 -24.99 38.17 17.30
C CYS A 140 -26.24 39.05 17.13
N CYS A 141 -27.27 38.81 17.95
CA CYS A 141 -28.40 39.72 18.06
C CYS A 141 -27.88 41.04 18.66
N SER A 142 -27.85 42.09 17.84
CA SER A 142 -27.63 43.48 18.25
C SER A 142 -28.95 44.17 18.55
#